data_AF-A0A1F5JUQ0-F1
#
_entry.id   AF-A0A1F5JUQ0-F1
#
_cell.length_a   1.000
_cell.length_b   1.000
_cell.length_c   1.000
_cell.angle_alpha   90.00
_cell.angle_beta   90.00
_cell.angle_gamma   90.00
#
_symmetry.space_group_name_H-M   'P 1'
#
loop_
_entity.id
_entity.type
_entity.pdbx_description
1 polymer ?
#
loop_
_entity_poly.entity_id
_entity_poly.type
_entity_poly.pdbx_seq_one_letter_code
_entity_poly.pdbx_strand_id
1 'polypeptide(L)'
;MYNHLLYLGYWLTNSIVLLLSTLVTGNSVILGGDRFNTLEASIYAGFWLTFLIWVWWDFAIARKFKLDKGVIIFGFFLFVNIFSLVAVSRFHFFTGFELINYFWVLAIALLATILQRVAWKLIVNRG
;
A
#
# COMPACT_ATOMS: atom_id res chain seq x y z
N MET A 1 -15.24 14.42 -4.09
CA MET A 1 -14.08 14.78 -4.93
C MET A 1 -13.02 13.71 -4.73
N TYR A 2 -12.70 12.94 -5.77
CA TYR A 2 -11.50 12.11 -5.74
C TYR A 2 -10.31 13.05 -5.75
N ASN A 3 -9.66 13.20 -4.60
CA ASN A 3 -8.51 14.07 -4.52
C ASN A 3 -7.35 13.33 -5.21
N HIS A 4 -7.11 13.62 -6.49
CA HIS A 4 -6.04 12.99 -7.27
C HIS A 4 -4.67 13.13 -6.57
N LEU A 5 -4.48 14.22 -5.82
CA LEU A 5 -3.31 14.43 -4.97
C LEU A 5 -3.21 13.40 -3.84
N LEU A 6 -4.34 12.98 -3.27
CA LEU A 6 -4.36 11.95 -2.24
C LEU A 6 -4.02 10.57 -2.82
N TYR A 7 -4.54 10.24 -4.00
CA TYR A 7 -4.14 9.00 -4.70
C TYR A 7 -2.63 9.00 -4.95
N LEU A 8 -2.10 10.09 -5.49
CA LEU A 8 -0.67 10.26 -5.73
C LEU A 8 0.13 10.16 -4.42
N GLY A 9 -0.36 10.77 -3.34
CA GLY A 9 0.27 10.71 -2.02
C GLY A 9 0.34 9.27 -1.49
N TYR A 10 -0.73 8.49 -1.63
CA TYR A 10 -0.73 7.07 -1.24
C TYR A 10 0.19 6.25 -2.13
N TRP A 11 0.22 6.51 -3.44
CA TRP A 11 1.13 5.85 -4.37
C TRP A 11 2.60 6.10 -4.03
N LEU A 12 2.99 7.35 -3.82
CA LEU A 12 4.35 7.68 -3.40
C LEU A 12 4.67 7.04 -2.04
N THR A 13 3.73 7.08 -1.08
CA THR A 13 3.90 6.43 0.22
C THR A 13 4.14 4.93 0.08
N ASN A 14 3.32 4.23 -0.71
CA ASN A 14 3.47 2.79 -0.94
C ASN A 14 4.80 2.46 -1.61
N SER A 15 5.19 3.25 -2.61
CA SER A 15 6.45 3.05 -3.34
C SER A 15 7.66 3.20 -2.40
N ILE A 16 7.65 4.19 -1.51
CA ILE A 16 8.69 4.40 -0.51
C ILE A 16 8.69 3.27 0.52
N VAL A 17 7.52 2.87 1.02
CA VAL A 17 7.42 1.77 2.00
C VAL A 17 7.97 0.47 1.44
N LEU A 18 7.62 0.13 0.19
CA LEU A 18 8.16 -1.05 -0.48
C LEU A 18 9.68 -0.95 -0.65
N LEU A 19 10.19 0.20 -1.12
CA LEU A 19 11.62 0.41 -1.29
C LEU A 19 12.39 0.30 0.03
N LEU A 20 11.85 0.84 1.12
CA LEU A 20 12.48 0.75 2.44
C LEU A 20 12.39 -0.67 3.03
N SER A 21 11.35 -1.44 2.66
CA SER A 21 11.18 -2.79 3.18
C SER A 21 12.31 -3.74 2.76
N THR A 22 12.93 -3.54 1.60
CA THR A 22 14.07 -4.39 1.20
C THR A 22 15.32 -4.16 2.04
N LEU A 23 15.46 -2.97 2.64
CA LEU A 23 16.61 -2.62 3.49
C LEU A 23 16.53 -3.27 4.88
N VAL A 24 15.31 -3.51 5.37
CA VAL A 24 15.07 -3.97 6.75
C VAL A 24 14.89 -5.49 6.83
N THR A 25 14.37 -6.10 5.77
CA THR A 25 13.82 -7.46 5.83
C THR A 25 14.80 -8.57 5.44
N GLY A 26 16.06 -8.23 5.11
CA GLY A 26 17.15 -9.19 4.90
C GLY A 26 16.80 -10.30 3.92
N ASN A 27 16.48 -9.93 2.67
CA ASN A 27 16.02 -10.81 1.58
C ASN A 27 14.62 -11.43 1.75
N SER A 28 13.86 -11.11 2.80
CA SER A 28 12.47 -11.61 2.90
C SER A 28 11.50 -10.91 1.95
N VAL A 29 11.90 -9.75 1.41
CA VAL A 29 11.19 -8.99 0.39
C VAL A 29 12.13 -8.82 -0.79
N ILE A 30 11.65 -9.15 -1.99
CA ILE A 30 12.36 -8.94 -3.24
C ILE A 30 11.63 -7.86 -4.04
N LEU A 31 12.40 -6.89 -4.53
CA LEU A 31 11.95 -5.90 -5.48
C LEU A 31 12.87 -5.92 -6.71
N GLY A 32 12.26 -6.14 -7.86
CA GLY A 32 12.93 -6.28 -9.14
C GLY A 32 12.87 -7.71 -9.66
N GLY A 33 13.37 -7.89 -10.88
CA GLY A 33 13.44 -9.15 -11.59
C GLY A 33 13.95 -8.91 -13.00
N ASP A 34 13.69 -9.82 -13.92
CA ASP A 34 14.19 -9.72 -15.31
C ASP A 34 13.65 -8.49 -16.07
N ARG A 35 12.52 -7.93 -15.62
CA ARG A 35 11.80 -6.84 -16.30
C ARG A 35 11.96 -5.47 -15.66
N PHE A 36 12.28 -5.42 -14.36
CA PHE A 36 12.29 -4.19 -13.57
C PHE A 36 13.50 -4.16 -12.67
N ASN A 37 14.16 -3.00 -12.59
CA ASN A 37 15.08 -2.76 -11.49
C ASN A 37 14.32 -2.52 -10.18
N THR A 38 15.03 -2.53 -9.05
CA THR A 38 14.43 -2.39 -7.72
C THR A 38 13.60 -1.12 -7.55
N LEU A 39 14.04 0.01 -8.10
CA LEU A 39 13.33 1.29 -7.99
C LEU A 39 12.05 1.31 -8.85
N GLU A 40 12.14 0.84 -10.09
CA GLU A 40 10.98 0.71 -10.98
C GLU A 40 9.94 -0.25 -10.41
N ALA A 41 10.39 -1.39 -9.88
CA ALA A 41 9.53 -2.35 -9.20
C ALA A 41 8.83 -1.73 -7.99
N SER A 42 9.52 -0.92 -7.18
CA SER A 42 8.90 -0.28 -6.02
C SER A 42 7.81 0.71 -6.42
N ILE A 43 8.06 1.50 -7.48
CA ILE A 43 7.09 2.47 -8.02
C ILE A 43 5.89 1.73 -8.62
N TYR A 44 6.14 0.69 -9.43
CA TYR A 44 5.10 -0.03 -10.14
C TYR A 44 4.25 -0.91 -9.21
N ALA A 45 4.87 -1.66 -8.29
CA ALA A 45 4.15 -2.38 -7.25
C ALA A 45 3.40 -1.42 -6.32
N GLY A 46 4.00 -0.27 -5.98
CA GLY A 46 3.35 0.79 -5.21
C GLY A 46 2.07 1.30 -5.88
N PHE A 47 2.05 1.41 -7.21
CA PHE A 47 0.86 1.78 -7.97
C PHE A 47 -0.25 0.73 -7.79
N TRP A 48 0.07 -0.55 -7.97
CA TRP A 48 -0.91 -1.63 -7.83
C TRP A 48 -1.47 -1.74 -6.40
N LEU A 49 -0.63 -1.51 -5.38
CA LEU A 49 -1.11 -1.43 -4.00
C LEU A 49 -2.12 -0.30 -3.82
N THR A 50 -1.80 0.90 -4.30
CA THR A 50 -2.72 2.04 -4.20
C THR A 50 -4.01 1.81 -4.97
N PHE A 51 -3.91 1.25 -6.18
CA PHE A 51 -5.07 0.89 -6.98
C PHE A 51 -6.01 -0.05 -6.22
N LEU A 52 -5.49 -1.13 -5.63
CA LEU A 52 -6.29 -2.07 -4.84
C LEU A 52 -6.91 -1.40 -3.60
N ILE A 53 -6.17 -0.54 -2.90
CA ILE A 53 -6.69 0.23 -1.78
C ILE A 53 -7.88 1.09 -2.21
N TRP A 54 -7.80 1.73 -3.37
CA TRP A 54 -8.90 2.54 -3.91
C TRP A 54 -10.11 1.69 -4.31
N VAL A 55 -9.90 0.54 -4.92
CA VAL A 55 -10.98 -0.42 -5.23
C VAL A 55 -11.73 -0.81 -3.94
N TRP A 56 -11.00 -1.11 -2.87
CA TRP A 56 -11.59 -1.42 -1.56
C TRP A 56 -12.28 -0.22 -0.91
N TRP A 57 -11.72 0.99 -1.08
CA TRP A 57 -12.34 2.23 -0.62
C TRP A 57 -13.70 2.43 -1.31
N ASP A 58 -13.74 2.35 -2.64
CA ASP A 58 -14.95 2.55 -3.44
C ASP A 58 -15.99 1.47 -3.12
N PHE A 59 -15.56 0.23 -2.95
CA PHE A 59 -16.40 -0.86 -2.46
C PHE A 59 -17.02 -0.53 -1.09
N ALA A 60 -16.24 0.03 -0.16
CA ALA A 60 -16.75 0.37 1.16
C ALA A 60 -17.78 1.51 1.13
N ILE A 61 -17.57 2.51 0.28
CA ILE A 61 -18.56 3.57 0.03
C ILE A 61 -19.83 2.96 -0.56
N ALA A 62 -19.70 2.14 -1.61
CA ALA A 62 -20.84 1.52 -2.29
C ALA A 62 -21.68 0.64 -1.36
N ARG A 63 -21.02 -0.06 -0.43
CA ARG A 63 -21.68 -0.88 0.61
C ARG A 63 -22.14 -0.08 1.84
N LYS A 64 -21.91 1.23 1.87
CA LYS A 64 -22.27 2.13 2.99
C LYS A 64 -21.70 1.64 4.33
N PHE A 65 -20.46 1.12 4.34
CA PHE A 65 -19.81 0.75 5.59
C PHE A 65 -19.67 1.98 6.50
N LYS A 66 -20.03 1.81 7.78
CA LYS A 66 -19.89 2.86 8.78
C LYS A 66 -18.44 2.94 9.24
N LEU A 67 -17.67 3.80 8.56
CA LEU A 67 -16.29 4.13 8.88
C LEU A 67 -16.25 5.42 9.71
N ASP A 68 -16.82 5.37 10.92
CA ASP A 68 -17.09 6.53 11.78
C ASP A 68 -16.01 6.74 12.85
N LYS A 69 -15.49 5.65 13.44
CA LYS A 69 -14.46 5.72 14.48
C LYS A 69 -13.06 5.58 13.89
N GLY A 70 -12.12 6.40 14.39
CA GLY A 70 -10.73 6.36 13.93
C GLY A 70 -10.05 4.99 14.04
N VAL A 71 -10.40 4.19 15.06
CA VAL A 71 -9.90 2.79 15.21
C VAL A 71 -10.48 1.88 14.14
N ILE A 72 -11.76 2.03 13.78
CA ILE A 72 -12.43 1.22 12.75
C ILE A 72 -11.83 1.55 11.37
N ILE A 73 -11.67 2.85 11.07
CA ILE A 73 -11.00 3.32 9.84
C ILE A 73 -9.59 2.74 9.75
N PHE A 74 -8.82 2.83 10.83
CA PHE A 74 -7.46 2.32 10.87
C PHE A 74 -7.41 0.80 10.64
N GLY A 75 -8.26 0.05 11.34
CA GLY A 75 -8.36 -1.40 11.17
C GLY A 75 -8.76 -1.80 9.76
N PHE A 76 -9.69 -1.08 9.14
CA PHE A 76 -10.08 -1.28 7.74
C PHE A 76 -8.90 -1.08 6.79
N PHE A 77 -8.19 0.05 6.86
CA PHE A 77 -7.05 0.29 5.99
C PHE A 77 -5.89 -0.67 6.25
N LEU A 78 -5.67 -1.08 7.50
CA LEU A 78 -4.68 -2.10 7.81
C LEU A 78 -5.01 -3.42 7.13
N PHE A 79 -6.26 -3.88 7.24
CA PHE A 79 -6.72 -5.10 6.58
C PHE A 79 -6.58 -5.01 5.05
N VAL A 80 -6.97 -3.88 4.46
CA VAL A 80 -6.86 -3.65 3.02
C VAL A 80 -5.39 -3.64 2.56
N ASN A 81 -4.49 -3.02 3.33
CA ASN A 81 -3.05 -3.03 3.02
C ASN A 81 -2.47 -4.46 3.10
N ILE A 82 -2.83 -5.24 4.11
CA ILE A 82 -2.43 -6.65 4.23
C ILE A 82 -2.86 -7.44 2.99
N PHE A 83 -4.15 -7.35 2.65
CA PHE A 83 -4.72 -8.07 1.51
C PHE A 83 -4.06 -7.63 0.20
N SER A 84 -3.85 -6.32 0.03
CA SER A 84 -3.23 -5.77 -1.18
C SER A 84 -1.78 -6.22 -1.33
N LEU A 85 -0.98 -6.24 -0.25
CA LEU A 85 0.39 -6.73 -0.27
C LEU A 85 0.48 -8.21 -0.66
N VAL A 86 -0.39 -9.04 -0.08
CA VAL A 86 -0.47 -10.45 -0.43
C VAL A 86 -0.86 -10.61 -1.90
N ALA A 87 -1.89 -9.89 -2.37
CA ALA A 87 -2.35 -9.96 -3.74
C ALA A 87 -1.23 -9.54 -4.72
N VAL A 88 -0.62 -8.36 -4.54
CA VAL A 88 0.43 -7.84 -5.40
C VAL A 88 1.66 -8.75 -5.40
N SER A 89 2.02 -9.34 -4.25
CA SER A 89 3.11 -10.31 -4.16
C SER A 89 2.86 -11.60 -4.94
N ARG A 90 1.60 -12.03 -5.10
CA ARG A 90 1.30 -13.23 -5.91
C ARG A 90 1.49 -12.99 -7.40
N PHE A 91 1.42 -11.73 -7.84
CA PHE A 91 1.65 -11.33 -9.22
C PHE A 91 3.06 -10.75 -9.44
N HIS A 92 4.06 -11.22 -8.69
CA HIS A 92 5.45 -10.71 -8.73
C HIS A 92 6.03 -10.62 -10.16
N PHE A 93 5.67 -11.54 -11.05
CA PHE A 93 6.10 -11.51 -12.47
C PHE A 93 5.65 -10.25 -13.22
N PHE A 94 4.51 -9.66 -12.82
CA PHE A 94 3.99 -8.43 -13.41
C PHE A 94 4.35 -7.20 -12.56
N THR A 95 4.36 -7.33 -11.24
CA THR A 95 4.50 -6.19 -10.31
C THR A 95 5.95 -5.90 -9.94
N GLY A 96 6.85 -6.86 -10.11
CA GLY A 96 8.25 -6.78 -9.67
C GLY A 96 8.42 -6.89 -8.15
N PHE A 97 7.38 -7.26 -7.41
CA PHE A 97 7.40 -7.36 -5.95
C PHE A 97 7.04 -8.76 -5.48
N GLU A 98 7.90 -9.35 -4.64
CA GLU A 98 7.69 -10.66 -4.05
C GLU A 98 7.97 -10.66 -2.54
N LEU A 99 7.06 -11.27 -1.78
CA LEU A 99 7.22 -11.57 -0.36
C LEU A 99 7.58 -13.05 -0.22
N ILE A 100 8.81 -13.31 0.19
CA ILE A 100 9.28 -14.67 0.50
C ILE A 100 8.73 -15.10 1.86
N ASN A 101 8.78 -14.20 2.85
CA ASN A 101 8.28 -14.47 4.20
C ASN A 101 7.10 -13.56 4.55
N TYR A 102 5.93 -14.18 4.67
CA TYR A 102 4.66 -13.49 4.94
C TYR A 102 4.58 -12.90 6.35
N PHE A 103 5.50 -13.23 7.27
CA PHE A 103 5.61 -12.57 8.57
C PHE A 103 5.76 -11.05 8.44
N TRP A 104 6.48 -10.58 7.40
CA TRP A 104 6.70 -9.16 7.16
C TRP A 104 5.48 -8.42 6.62
N VAL A 105 4.45 -9.12 6.12
CA VAL A 105 3.23 -8.50 5.59
C VAL A 105 2.61 -7.58 6.63
N LEU A 106 2.51 -8.04 7.88
CA LEU A 106 1.89 -7.27 8.96
C LEU A 106 2.69 -6.00 9.26
N ALA A 107 4.01 -6.11 9.36
CA ALA A 107 4.89 -4.96 9.64
C ALA A 107 4.84 -3.93 8.51
N ILE A 108 4.93 -4.37 7.25
CA ILE A 108 4.90 -3.50 6.07
C ILE A 108 3.51 -2.85 5.93
N ALA A 109 2.43 -3.61 6.10
CA ALA A 109 1.06 -3.09 6.04
C ALA A 109 0.80 -2.07 7.15
N LEU A 110 1.31 -2.32 8.37
CA LEU A 110 1.18 -1.40 9.49
C LEU A 110 1.91 -0.08 9.20
N LEU A 111 3.15 -0.16 8.72
CA LEU A 111 3.92 1.01 8.35
C LEU A 111 3.24 1.80 7.22
N ALA A 112 2.78 1.11 6.17
CA ALA A 112 2.03 1.73 5.08
C ALA A 112 0.78 2.46 5.59
N THR A 113 -0.01 1.81 6.45
CA THR A 113 -1.24 2.40 7.01
C THR A 113 -0.95 3.65 7.85
N ILE A 114 0.13 3.63 8.65
CA ILE A 114 0.53 4.79 9.45
C ILE A 114 0.96 5.96 8.54
N LEU A 115 1.82 5.71 7.55
CA LEU A 115 2.31 6.76 6.66
C LEU A 115 1.21 7.30 5.74
N GLN A 116 0.33 6.44 5.24
CA GLN A 116 -0.86 6.83 4.48
C GLN A 116 -1.78 7.74 5.31
N ARG A 117 -1.96 7.45 6.60
CA ARG A 117 -2.73 8.31 7.50
C ARG A 117 -2.08 9.68 7.68
N VAL A 118 -0.75 9.75 7.71
CA VAL A 118 -0.02 11.02 7.72
C VAL A 118 -0.25 11.77 6.40
N ALA A 119 -0.11 11.10 5.25
CA ALA A 119 -0.38 11.68 3.93
C ALA A 119 -1.82 12.22 3.83
N TRP A 120 -2.81 11.46 4.32
CA TRP A 120 -4.21 11.89 4.38
C TRP A 120 -4.35 13.19 5.16
N LYS A 121 -3.82 13.24 6.40
CA LYS A 121 -3.91 14.45 7.23
C LYS A 121 -3.26 15.65 6.56
N LEU A 122 -2.09 15.46 5.93
CA LEU A 122 -1.38 16.56 5.27
C LEU A 122 -2.11 17.09 4.03
N ILE A 123 -2.78 16.23 3.26
CA ILE A 123 -3.42 16.61 2.01
C ILE A 123 -4.85 17.11 2.24
N VAL A 124 -5.60 16.45 3.12
CA VAL A 124 -7.02 16.75 3.35
C VAL A 124 -7.22 17.90 4.32
N ASN A 125 -6.39 18.06 5.36
CA ASN A 125 -6.51 19.21 6.29
C ASN A 125 -5.89 20.51 5.74
N ARG A 126 -5.35 20.50 4.51
CA ARG A 126 -4.84 21.70 3.82
C ARG A 126 -5.90 22.38 2.94
N GLY A 127 -7.09 21.79 2.79
CA GLY A 127 -8.26 22.38 2.14
C GLY A 127 -9.34 22.69 3.18
#